data_AF-A0A6J2RCB9-F1
#
_entry.id   AF-A0A6J2RCB9-F1
#
_cell.length_a   1.000
_cell.length_b   1.000
_cell.length_c   1.000
_cell.angle_alpha   90.00
_cell.angle_beta   90.00
_cell.angle_gamma   90.00
#
_symmetry.space_group_name_H-M   'P 1'
#
loop_
_entity.id
_entity.type
_entity.pdbx_description
1 polymer ?
#
loop_
_entity_poly.entity_id
_entity_poly.type
_entity_poly.pdbx_seq_one_letter_code
_entity_poly.pdbx_strand_id
1 'polypeptide(L)'
;MARLEQVIINIVDIFLEYADDEGKKSQLNIEELKKVLEQEIQSPELKDKINPDDIGEAMGMLDKNHDGEVNFREFCRCVCVLAKCYYQKKTGRGGKKGKGKEQEGEQED
;
A
#
# COMPACT_ATOMS: atom_id res chain seq x y z
N MET A 1 10.39 -1.24 24.37
CA MET A 1 9.04 -0.78 23.96
C MET A 1 8.21 -1.98 23.54
N ALA A 2 6.90 -2.01 23.78
CA ALA A 2 6.09 -3.14 23.34
C ALA A 2 5.98 -3.16 21.80
N ARG A 3 5.89 -4.35 21.18
CA ARG A 3 5.92 -4.44 19.70
C ARG A 3 4.77 -3.70 19.02
N LEU A 4 3.57 -3.73 19.62
CA LEU A 4 2.41 -3.02 19.07
C LEU A 4 2.53 -1.50 19.23
N GLU A 5 3.05 -1.06 20.37
CA GLU A 5 3.34 0.36 20.64
C GLU A 5 4.32 0.92 19.60
N GLN A 6 5.39 0.18 19.32
CA GLN A 6 6.36 0.56 18.27
C GLN A 6 5.72 0.61 16.88
N VAL A 7 4.81 -0.31 16.55
CA VAL A 7 4.08 -0.27 15.26
C VAL A 7 3.21 0.98 15.17
N ILE A 8 2.51 1.36 16.24
CA ILE A 8 1.67 2.56 16.25
C ILE A 8 2.54 3.81 16.06
N ILE A 9 3.65 3.92 16.78
CA ILE A 9 4.60 5.04 16.67
C ILE A 9 5.13 5.12 15.24
N ASN A 10 5.61 4.01 14.68
CA ASN A 10 6.15 4.01 13.31
C ASN A 10 5.10 4.41 12.25
N ILE A 11 3.83 4.00 12.40
CA ILE A 11 2.77 4.41 11.47
C ILE A 11 2.58 5.93 11.50
N VAL A 12 2.64 6.54 12.69
CA VAL A 12 2.52 8.00 12.86
C VAL A 12 3.75 8.70 12.30
N ASP A 13 4.95 8.24 12.63
CA ASP A 13 6.21 8.86 12.20
C ASP A 13 6.35 8.84 10.69
N ILE A 14 6.08 7.69 10.03
CA ILE A 14 6.07 7.59 8.56
C ILE A 14 5.07 8.57 7.95
N PHE A 15 3.86 8.68 8.53
CA PHE A 15 2.90 9.62 7.98
C PHE A 15 3.37 11.07 8.10
N LEU A 16 3.89 11.46 9.26
CA LEU A 16 4.36 12.82 9.50
C LEU A 16 5.60 13.17 8.68
N GLU A 17 6.52 12.23 8.48
CA GLU A 17 7.74 12.43 7.70
C GLU A 17 7.43 12.72 6.23
N TYR A 18 6.43 12.05 5.65
CA TYR A 18 6.11 12.20 4.24
C TYR A 18 5.00 13.23 3.96
N ALA A 19 4.20 13.62 4.97
CA ALA A 19 3.13 14.62 4.84
C ALA A 19 3.58 16.07 5.16
N ASP A 20 4.90 16.31 5.24
CA ASP A 20 5.49 17.61 5.57
C ASP A 20 6.30 18.22 4.39
N ASP A 21 6.35 17.57 3.22
CA ASP A 21 7.20 18.00 2.09
C ASP A 21 6.63 19.26 1.37
N GLU A 22 5.31 19.47 1.35
CA GLU A 22 4.66 20.59 0.61
C GLU A 22 3.85 21.60 1.45
N GLY A 23 4.00 21.62 2.78
CA GLY A 23 3.44 22.67 3.64
C GLY A 23 1.95 22.52 4.00
N LYS A 24 1.23 21.54 3.44
CA LYS A 24 -0.05 21.06 3.98
C LYS A 24 0.18 20.01 5.06
N LYS A 25 0.59 20.47 6.24
CA LYS A 25 0.75 19.63 7.42
C LYS A 25 -0.56 18.88 7.69
N SER A 26 -0.58 17.57 7.45
CA SER A 26 -1.63 16.57 7.81
C SER A 26 -2.22 15.77 6.63
N GLN A 27 -1.76 15.94 5.40
CA GLN A 27 -2.24 15.14 4.26
C GLN A 27 -1.07 14.75 3.34
N LEU A 28 -1.18 13.58 2.71
CA LEU A 28 -0.27 13.12 1.67
C LEU A 28 -0.90 13.36 0.30
N ASN A 29 -0.18 13.96 -0.63
CA ASN A 29 -0.56 13.95 -2.04
C ASN A 29 -0.23 12.57 -2.67
N ILE A 30 -0.60 12.40 -3.95
CA ILE A 30 -0.37 11.12 -4.66
C ILE A 30 1.11 10.77 -4.82
N GLU A 31 1.98 11.77 -4.98
CA GLU A 31 3.43 11.58 -5.15
C GLU A 31 4.09 11.18 -3.83
N GLU A 32 3.71 11.83 -2.73
CA GLU A 32 4.14 11.52 -1.37
C GLU A 32 3.67 10.12 -0.96
N LEU A 33 2.39 9.77 -1.22
CA LEU A 33 1.89 8.42 -0.96
C LEU A 33 2.67 7.37 -1.76
N LYS A 34 2.99 7.66 -3.03
CA LYS A 34 3.82 6.76 -3.85
C LYS A 34 5.19 6.56 -3.24
N LYS A 35 5.83 7.64 -2.80
CA LYS A 35 7.14 7.61 -2.13
C LYS A 35 7.08 6.75 -0.85
N VAL A 36 6.06 6.91 -0.01
CA VAL A 36 5.86 6.09 1.20
C VAL A 36 5.81 4.61 0.83
N LEU A 37 4.96 4.24 -0.14
CA LEU A 37 4.77 2.85 -0.50
C LEU A 37 6.02 2.23 -1.14
N GLU A 38 6.79 2.98 -1.92
CA GLU A 38 8.01 2.49 -2.57
C GLU A 38 9.16 2.29 -1.57
N GLN A 39 9.31 3.19 -0.59
CA GLN A 39 10.41 3.19 0.38
C GLN A 39 10.15 2.26 1.57
N GLU A 40 8.96 2.33 2.16
CA GLU A 40 8.63 1.60 3.39
C GLU A 40 8.23 0.13 3.13
N ILE A 41 7.77 -0.19 1.91
CA ILE A 41 7.30 -1.54 1.57
C ILE A 41 8.31 -2.23 0.66
N GLN A 42 9.29 -2.88 1.29
CA GLN A 42 10.37 -3.58 0.59
C GLN A 42 10.11 -5.07 0.35
N SER A 43 9.13 -5.66 1.05
CA SER A 43 8.77 -7.08 0.88
C SER A 43 8.20 -7.33 -0.52
N PRO A 44 8.77 -8.26 -1.30
CA PRO A 44 8.26 -8.62 -2.62
C PRO A 44 6.79 -9.04 -2.59
N GLU A 45 6.37 -9.73 -1.51
CA GLU A 45 5.00 -10.18 -1.36
C GLU A 45 3.98 -9.06 -1.16
N LEU A 46 4.41 -7.95 -0.56
CA LEU A 46 3.61 -6.74 -0.39
C LEU A 46 3.70 -5.84 -1.63
N LYS A 47 4.86 -5.76 -2.28
CA LYS A 47 5.05 -5.04 -3.55
C LYS A 47 4.16 -5.60 -4.67
N ASP A 48 3.99 -6.92 -4.76
CA ASP A 48 3.05 -7.54 -5.73
C ASP A 48 1.59 -7.03 -5.61
N LYS A 49 1.21 -6.49 -4.45
CA LYS A 49 -0.11 -5.90 -4.19
C LYS A 49 -0.15 -4.40 -4.41
N ILE A 50 1.01 -3.76 -4.50
CA ILE A 50 1.17 -2.33 -4.72
C ILE A 50 1.96 -2.19 -6.02
N ASN A 51 1.25 -2.29 -7.13
CA ASN A 51 1.83 -1.92 -8.39
C ASN A 51 1.91 -0.39 -8.46
N PRO A 52 3.08 0.22 -8.70
CA PRO A 52 3.20 1.67 -8.85
C PRO A 52 2.31 2.26 -9.95
N ASP A 53 1.97 1.48 -10.99
CA ASP A 53 1.00 1.88 -12.02
C ASP A 53 -0.45 1.86 -11.50
N ASP A 54 -0.74 1.07 -10.46
CA ASP A 54 -2.05 0.99 -9.81
C ASP A 54 -2.19 2.02 -8.68
N ILE A 55 -1.18 2.87 -8.41
CA ILE A 55 -1.24 3.85 -7.32
C ILE A 55 -2.34 4.90 -7.56
N GLY A 56 -2.61 5.27 -8.80
CA GLY A 56 -3.75 6.14 -9.13
C GLY A 56 -5.09 5.48 -8.78
N GLU A 57 -5.24 4.18 -9.06
CA GLU A 57 -6.42 3.42 -8.62
C GLU A 57 -6.47 3.24 -7.10
N ALA A 58 -5.31 3.00 -6.47
CA ALA A 58 -5.19 2.91 -5.03
C ALA A 58 -5.58 4.23 -4.37
N MET A 59 -5.16 5.36 -4.93
CA MET A 59 -5.56 6.70 -4.49
C MET A 59 -7.08 6.83 -4.54
N GLY A 60 -7.73 6.48 -5.66
CA GLY A 60 -9.20 6.49 -5.75
C GLY A 60 -9.90 5.53 -4.77
N MET A 61 -9.22 4.46 -4.34
CA MET A 61 -9.73 3.57 -3.29
C MET A 61 -9.53 4.12 -1.87
N LEU A 62 -8.49 4.92 -1.66
CA LEU A 62 -8.06 5.44 -0.36
C LEU A 62 -8.67 6.81 -0.04
N ASP A 63 -8.62 7.75 -0.98
CA ASP A 63 -9.27 9.07 -0.97
C ASP A 63 -10.79 8.88 -1.09
N LYS A 64 -11.46 8.81 0.06
CA LYS A 64 -12.90 8.54 0.14
C LYS A 64 -13.73 9.81 0.12
N ASN A 65 -13.15 10.90 0.58
CA ASN A 65 -13.75 12.22 0.51
C ASN A 65 -13.56 12.87 -0.86
N HIS A 66 -12.76 12.27 -1.74
CA HIS A 66 -12.47 12.73 -3.10
C HIS A 66 -11.88 14.15 -3.11
N ASP A 67 -11.03 14.45 -2.12
CA ASP A 67 -10.34 15.74 -2.03
C ASP A 67 -9.00 15.76 -2.76
N GLY A 68 -8.59 14.62 -3.32
CA GLY A 68 -7.32 14.47 -4.04
C GLY A 68 -6.11 14.27 -3.13
N GLU A 69 -6.31 14.13 -1.81
CA GLU A 69 -5.27 13.97 -0.81
C GLU A 69 -5.59 12.79 0.13
N VAL A 70 -4.61 12.30 0.88
CA VAL A 70 -4.78 11.21 1.85
C VAL A 70 -4.50 11.74 3.24
N ASN A 71 -5.54 11.88 4.06
CA ASN A 71 -5.37 12.20 5.48
C ASN A 71 -4.91 10.96 6.28
N PHE A 72 -4.53 11.17 7.54
CA PHE A 72 -4.02 10.10 8.40
C PHE A 72 -5.00 8.91 8.56
N ARG A 73 -6.31 9.17 8.57
CA ARG A 73 -7.33 8.11 8.70
C ARG A 73 -7.34 7.21 7.46
N GLU A 74 -7.24 7.81 6.28
CA GLU A 74 -7.19 7.09 5.00
C GLU A 74 -5.88 6.32 4.84
N PHE A 75 -4.78 6.91 5.29
CA PHE A 75 -3.49 6.23 5.39
C PHE A 75 -3.55 5.00 6.30
N CYS A 76 -4.10 5.13 7.51
CA CYS A 76 -4.29 3.99 8.41
C CYS A 76 -5.15 2.88 7.78
N ARG A 77 -6.18 3.25 7.01
CA ARG A 77 -7.00 2.29 6.27
C ARG A 77 -6.17 1.56 5.21
N CYS A 78 -5.30 2.26 4.48
CA CYS A 78 -4.37 1.65 3.53
C CYS A 78 -3.52 0.57 4.21
N VAL A 79 -2.83 0.93 5.28
CA VAL A 79 -1.97 0.02 6.06
C VAL A 79 -2.77 -1.21 6.53
N CYS A 80 -4.00 -1.02 7.02
CA CYS A 80 -4.86 -2.12 7.46
C CYS A 80 -5.27 -3.05 6.31
N VAL A 81 -5.55 -2.52 5.11
CA VAL A 81 -5.86 -3.33 3.92
C VAL A 81 -4.66 -4.17 3.52
N LEU A 82 -3.46 -3.58 3.50
CA LEU A 82 -2.22 -4.29 3.19
C LEU A 82 -1.93 -5.39 4.22
N ALA A 83 -2.07 -5.09 5.51
CA ALA A 83 -1.92 -6.07 6.58
C ALA A 83 -2.91 -7.24 6.43
N LYS A 84 -4.17 -6.96 6.06
CA LYS A 84 -5.18 -7.99 5.78
C LYS A 84 -4.80 -8.85 4.57
N CYS A 85 -4.35 -8.23 3.48
CA CYS A 85 -3.87 -8.94 2.30
C CYS A 85 -2.70 -9.88 2.63
N TYR A 86 -1.72 -9.38 3.40
CA TYR A 86 -0.58 -10.16 3.85
C TYR A 86 -1.01 -11.33 4.76
N TYR A 87 -1.91 -11.08 5.71
CA TYR A 87 -2.49 -12.13 6.55
C TYR A 87 -3.20 -13.22 5.73
N GLN A 88 -3.98 -12.84 4.71
CA GLN A 88 -4.66 -13.78 3.82
C GLN A 88 -3.67 -14.65 3.03
N LYS A 89 -2.59 -14.04 2.50
CA LYS A 89 -1.52 -14.76 1.79
C LYS A 89 -0.80 -15.74 2.72
N LYS A 90 -0.50 -15.32 3.95
CA LYS A 90 0.17 -16.14 4.96
C LYS A 90 -0.70 -17.28 5.50
N THR A 91 -2.03 -17.11 5.54
CA THR A 91 -2.97 -18.10 6.09
C THR A 91 -3.67 -18.96 5.03
N GLY A 92 -3.35 -18.77 3.74
CA GLY A 92 -3.91 -19.55 2.63
C GLY A 92 -5.42 -19.40 2.41
N ARG A 93 -6.08 -18.44 3.09
CA ARG A 93 -7.54 -18.25 3.06
C ARG A 93 -8.02 -17.17 2.07
N GLY A 94 -7.13 -16.61 1.24
CA GLY A 94 -7.48 -15.65 0.20
C GLY A 94 -7.71 -16.34 -1.15
N GLY A 95 -8.97 -16.44 -1.58
CA GLY A 95 -9.37 -17.10 -2.81
C GLY A 95 -8.64 -16.63 -4.07
N LYS A 96 -8.49 -17.56 -5.01
CA LYS A 96 -8.13 -17.35 -6.42
C LYS A 96 -8.68 -16.01 -6.94
N LYS A 97 -7.84 -15.00 -7.10
CA LYS A 97 -7.99 -14.06 -8.21
C LYS A 97 -7.06 -14.61 -9.29
N GLY A 98 -7.64 -15.31 -10.25
CA GLY A 98 -6.91 -15.94 -11.34
C GLY A 98 -6.03 -14.92 -12.04
N LYS A 99 -4.72 -15.01 -11.85
CA LYS A 99 -3.78 -14.58 -12.86
C LYS A 99 -3.70 -15.77 -13.80
N GLY A 100 -4.40 -15.68 -14.93
CA GLY A 100 -4.21 -16.62 -16.03
C GLY A 100 -2.72 -16.60 -16.38
N LYS A 101 -2.01 -17.62 -15.91
CA LYS A 101 -0.80 -18.09 -16.57
C LYS A 101 -1.30 -18.77 -17.83
N GLU A 102 -1.19 -18.10 -18.97
CA GLU A 102 -0.91 -18.80 -20.21
C GLU A 102 0.59 -18.63 -20.44
N GLN A 103 1.32 -19.60 -19.92
CA GLN A 103 2.59 -20.05 -20.48
C GLN A 103 2.34 -21.46 -21.01
N GLU A 104 3.11 -21.81 -22.04
CA GLU A 104 3.29 -23.14 -22.68
C GLU A 104 2.45 -23.33 -23.97
N GLY A 105 3.00 -23.75 -25.12
CA GLY A 105 4.32 -24.32 -25.43
C GLY A 105 4.76 -23.90 -26.85
N GLU A 106 6.07 -23.83 -27.11
CA GLU A 106 6.88 -24.92 -27.72
C GLU A 106 6.52 -25.13 -29.20
N GLN A 107 7.32 -24.54 -30.12
CA GLN A 107 8.38 -25.21 -30.91
C GLN A 107 7.85 -26.30 -31.85
N GLU A 108 8.07 -26.12 -33.16
CA GLU A 108 8.63 -27.15 -34.07
C GLU A 108 8.90 -26.54 -35.47
N ASP A 109 10.13 -26.77 -35.94
CA ASP A 109 10.77 -26.61 -37.26
C ASP A 109 10.80 -25.27 -38.03
#